data_AF-A0A7D9DVT1-F1
#
_entry.id   AF-A0A7D9DVT1-F1
#
_cell.length_a   1.000
_cell.length_b   1.000
_cell.length_c   1.000
_cell.angle_alpha   90.00
_cell.angle_beta   90.00
_cell.angle_gamma   90.00
#
_symmetry.space_group_name_H-M   'P 1'
#
loop_
_entity.id
_entity.type
_entity.pdbx_description
1 polymer ?
#
loop_
_entity_poly.entity_id
_entity_poly.type
_entity_poly.pdbx_seq_one_letter_code
_entity_poly.pdbx_strand_id
1 'polypeptide(L)'
;MYEVIISSINCSSSSLPLAKIVKFTHHGLQNPKQEIRGKVVAKCTTGSLKRVRTYITSVARSVLFRLSLLQDYAFNKDKMPKDPIKVCITGAAGQIAYSLLYSVAKGDVFGNDQPLILTLLDIQPMLGALGGVCMELQDCAFPLLKEAIPTADGKEAFTNIDVAILVGAFPRKQGMERKDLLQANAKIFESQGKSLDQYAKKSVKILVVGNPANTNCCILKHFAPSIPANNFSCLTRLDQNRACAQIAMRLKTSAQNVRNVTIWGNHSSTQYPDVRHASVTLDGVNYKPVRELINDDNWLHGEFITVRNFVL
;
A
#
# COMPACT_ATOMS: atom_id res chain seq x y z
N MET A 1 37.73 -10.48 -4.94
CA MET A 1 38.66 -10.69 -3.82
C MET A 1 39.14 -9.30 -3.40
N TYR A 2 38.77 -8.81 -2.23
CA TYR A 2 39.17 -7.48 -1.77
C TYR A 2 40.32 -7.62 -0.78
N GLU A 3 41.44 -6.94 -1.03
CA GLU A 3 42.64 -7.04 -0.21
C GLU A 3 42.70 -5.84 0.75
N VAL A 4 42.61 -6.11 2.06
CA VAL A 4 42.81 -5.09 3.09
C VAL A 4 44.27 -5.19 3.55
N ILE A 5 45.08 -4.21 3.15
CA ILE A 5 46.49 -4.10 3.54
C ILE A 5 46.59 -3.09 4.69
N ILE A 6 46.91 -3.57 5.90
CA ILE A 6 47.22 -2.69 7.05
C ILE A 6 48.73 -2.49 7.11
N SER A 7 49.22 -1.30 6.79
CA SER A 7 50.64 -0.98 6.83
C SER A 7 51.12 -0.70 8.27
N SER A 8 52.01 -1.57 8.77
CA SER A 8 52.90 -1.48 9.95
C SER A 8 52.40 -0.71 11.19
N ILE A 9 52.16 -1.45 12.27
CA ILE A 9 52.02 -0.89 13.63
C ILE A 9 53.40 -0.86 14.28
N ASN A 10 53.93 0.32 14.61
CA ASN A 10 55.19 0.46 15.35
C ASN A 10 54.88 0.59 16.85
N CYS A 11 55.16 -0.44 17.64
CA CYS A 11 54.84 -0.51 19.08
C CYS A 11 55.91 0.15 19.96
N SER A 12 56.20 1.44 19.77
CA SER A 12 57.12 2.17 20.66
C SER A 12 56.53 3.42 21.34
N SER A 13 55.24 3.73 21.14
CA SER A 13 54.59 4.86 21.83
C SER A 13 53.22 4.47 22.36
N SER A 14 53.00 4.66 23.66
CA SER A 14 51.75 4.43 24.40
C SER A 14 50.58 5.37 24.03
N SER A 15 50.63 6.06 22.89
CA SER A 15 49.61 7.04 22.50
C SER A 15 49.63 7.34 20.99
N LEU A 16 48.94 6.55 20.17
CA LEU A 16 48.54 6.98 18.82
C LEU A 16 47.07 6.62 18.56
N PRO A 17 46.19 7.57 18.18
CA PRO A 17 44.79 7.28 17.91
C PRO A 17 44.62 6.41 16.65
N LEU A 18 43.74 5.40 16.73
CA LEU A 18 43.46 4.38 15.70
C LEU A 18 43.13 4.91 14.29
N ALA A 19 42.80 6.19 14.13
CA ALA A 19 42.26 6.75 12.89
C ALA A 19 43.29 6.93 11.75
N LYS A 20 44.60 6.86 12.00
CA LYS A 20 45.63 7.22 11.00
C LYS A 20 46.29 6.05 10.24
N ILE A 21 45.97 4.79 10.55
CA ILE A 21 46.76 3.63 10.05
C ILE A 21 46.08 2.90 8.87
N VAL A 22 44.81 3.20 8.55
CA VAL A 22 44.07 2.44 7.52
C VAL A 22 43.65 3.34 6.36
N LYS A 23 44.31 3.17 5.20
CA LYS A 23 43.86 3.71 3.91
C LYS A 23 43.05 2.64 3.18
N PHE A 24 41.87 3.02 2.69
CA PHE A 24 40.97 2.13 1.95
C PHE A 24 40.88 2.59 0.48
N THR A 25 41.02 1.66 -0.46
CA THR A 25 40.67 1.85 -1.87
C THR A 25 39.41 1.04 -2.18
N HIS A 26 38.33 1.73 -2.55
CA HIS A 26 37.02 1.14 -2.80
C HIS A 26 36.85 0.81 -4.29
N HIS A 27 36.58 -0.47 -4.60
CA HIS A 27 35.98 -0.88 -5.88
C HIS A 27 34.65 -1.58 -5.57
N GLY A 28 33.58 -1.20 -6.26
CA GLY A 28 32.18 -1.51 -5.92
C GLY A 28 31.85 -2.99 -5.67
N LEU A 29 30.88 -3.23 -4.79
CA LEU A 29 30.39 -4.55 -4.37
C LEU A 29 29.20 -4.98 -5.23
N GLN A 30 29.22 -6.20 -5.79
CA GLN A 30 28.13 -6.73 -6.65
C GLN A 30 27.55 -8.10 -6.22
N ASN A 31 28.02 -8.77 -5.15
CA ASN A 31 27.55 -10.15 -4.86
C ASN A 31 27.55 -10.56 -3.36
N PRO A 32 26.44 -11.11 -2.80
CA PRO A 32 26.26 -11.40 -1.36
C PRO A 32 26.93 -12.67 -0.81
N LYS A 33 27.62 -13.50 -1.61
CA LYS A 33 28.24 -14.76 -1.16
C LYS A 33 29.76 -14.75 -1.05
N GLN A 34 30.42 -13.58 -1.14
CA GLN A 34 31.89 -13.51 -1.12
C GLN A 34 32.43 -13.24 0.29
N GLU A 35 33.36 -14.11 0.72
CA GLU A 35 34.07 -14.01 1.99
C GLU A 35 35.06 -12.83 1.98
N ILE A 36 34.99 -11.93 2.97
CA ILE A 36 35.97 -10.85 3.15
C ILE A 36 37.18 -11.41 3.90
N ARG A 37 38.34 -11.48 3.25
CA ARG A 37 39.61 -11.89 3.87
C ARG A 37 40.58 -10.70 3.92
N GLY A 38 41.04 -10.34 5.11
CA GLY A 38 42.05 -9.29 5.31
C GLY A 38 43.36 -9.88 5.87
N LYS A 39 44.51 -9.35 5.43
CA LYS A 39 45.83 -9.77 5.92
C LYS A 39 46.43 -8.67 6.78
N VAL A 40 46.61 -8.95 8.07
CA VAL A 40 47.23 -8.00 9.00
C VAL A 40 48.70 -8.37 9.20
N VAL A 41 49.61 -7.45 8.86
CA VAL A 41 51.05 -7.64 9.05
C VAL A 41 51.53 -6.66 10.12
N ALA A 42 52.11 -7.18 11.20
CA ALA A 42 52.70 -6.37 12.27
C ALA A 42 54.18 -6.71 12.45
N LYS A 43 55.02 -5.69 12.60
CA LYS A 43 56.43 -5.83 12.99
C LYS A 43 56.55 -5.40 14.46
N CYS A 44 57.07 -6.29 15.30
CA CYS A 44 57.34 -5.99 16.71
C CYS A 44 58.85 -5.93 16.90
N THR A 45 59.36 -4.81 17.39
CA THR A 45 60.79 -4.60 17.66
C THR A 45 61.15 -4.78 19.13
N THR A 46 60.20 -4.62 20.07
CA THR A 46 60.42 -4.86 21.51
C THR A 46 59.10 -5.14 22.23
N GLY A 47 58.82 -6.41 22.58
CA GLY A 47 57.65 -6.78 23.38
C GLY A 47 57.25 -8.27 23.27
N SER A 48 56.56 -8.79 24.29
CA SER A 48 56.05 -10.17 24.29
C SER A 48 55.07 -10.39 23.13
N LEU A 49 55.46 -11.25 22.17
CA LEU A 49 54.67 -11.67 21.01
C LEU A 49 53.22 -12.01 21.34
N LYS A 50 52.96 -12.54 22.54
CA LYS A 50 51.62 -12.92 23.02
C LYS A 50 50.69 -11.71 23.18
N ARG A 51 51.18 -10.59 23.74
CA ARG A 51 50.38 -9.36 23.91
C ARG A 51 50.08 -8.69 22.57
N VAL A 52 51.06 -8.65 21.67
CA VAL A 52 50.91 -8.09 20.33
C VAL A 52 49.89 -8.89 19.52
N ARG A 53 49.93 -10.23 19.58
CA ARG A 53 48.97 -11.10 18.90
C ARG A 53 47.53 -10.91 19.40
N THR A 54 47.33 -10.81 20.72
CA THR A 54 46.01 -10.55 21.30
C THR A 54 45.45 -9.19 20.86
N TYR A 55 46.28 -8.15 20.87
CA TYR A 55 45.88 -6.81 20.44
C TYR A 55 45.48 -6.76 18.95
N ILE A 56 46.30 -7.36 18.07
CA ILE A 56 46.01 -7.44 16.64
C ILE A 56 44.70 -8.20 16.37
N THR A 57 44.49 -9.31 17.07
CA THR A 57 43.26 -10.12 16.91
C THR A 57 42.02 -9.32 17.30
N SER A 58 42.10 -8.52 18.37
CA SER A 58 41.01 -7.65 18.81
C SER A 58 40.68 -6.57 17.77
N VAL A 59 41.70 -5.88 17.24
CA VAL A 59 41.53 -4.86 16.20
C VAL A 59 40.95 -5.45 14.92
N ALA A 60 41.47 -6.61 14.48
CA ALA A 60 40.98 -7.30 13.29
C ALA A 60 39.49 -7.69 13.42
N ARG A 61 39.07 -8.20 14.58
CA ARG A 61 37.65 -8.50 14.85
C ARG A 61 36.77 -7.26 14.80
N SER A 62 37.20 -6.15 15.40
CA SER A 62 36.45 -4.89 15.38
C SER A 62 36.29 -4.31 13.97
N VAL A 63 37.34 -4.39 13.15
CA VAL A 63 37.30 -3.94 11.75
C VAL A 63 36.42 -4.84 10.91
N LEU A 64 36.53 -6.17 11.03
CA LEU A 64 35.66 -7.12 10.32
C LEU A 64 34.19 -6.93 10.68
N PHE A 65 33.87 -6.69 11.96
CA PHE A 65 32.51 -6.41 12.40
C PHE A 65 31.95 -5.09 11.82
N ARG A 66 32.76 -4.03 11.72
CA ARG A 66 32.32 -2.79 11.07
C ARG A 66 32.16 -2.96 9.55
N LEU A 67 32.99 -3.78 8.92
CA LEU A 67 32.87 -4.10 7.50
C LEU A 67 31.61 -4.91 7.19
N SER A 68 31.23 -5.86 8.03
CA SER A 68 29.96 -6.58 7.85
C SER A 68 28.75 -5.65 7.97
N LEU A 69 28.77 -4.72 8.94
CA LEU A 69 27.72 -3.70 9.07
C LEU A 69 27.62 -2.78 7.85
N LEU A 70 28.76 -2.37 7.28
CA LEU A 70 28.77 -1.53 6.07
C LEU A 70 28.35 -2.30 4.82
N GLN A 71 28.65 -3.60 4.74
CA GLN A 71 28.21 -4.46 3.65
C GLN A 71 26.69 -4.71 3.73
N ASP A 72 26.16 -4.94 4.93
CA ASP A 72 24.71 -5.02 5.18
C ASP A 72 24.00 -3.71 4.85
N TYR A 73 24.61 -2.56 5.20
CA TYR A 73 24.08 -1.24 4.87
C TYR A 73 24.11 -0.94 3.36
N ALA A 74 25.22 -1.23 2.68
CA ALA A 74 25.36 -1.04 1.24
C ALA A 74 24.45 -1.96 0.43
N PHE A 75 24.21 -3.19 0.92
CA PHE A 75 23.26 -4.14 0.32
C PHE A 75 21.80 -3.76 0.55
N ASN A 76 21.48 -3.16 1.69
CA ASN A 76 20.13 -2.66 1.99
C ASN A 76 19.93 -1.18 1.62
N LYS A 77 20.79 -0.60 0.79
CA LYS A 77 20.69 0.82 0.39
C LYS A 77 19.41 1.11 -0.42
N ASP A 78 18.91 0.11 -1.16
CA ASP A 78 17.61 0.14 -1.86
C ASP A 78 16.42 -0.21 -0.94
N LYS A 79 16.66 -0.48 0.35
CA LYS A 79 15.66 -0.69 1.41
C LYS A 79 15.72 0.41 2.47
N MET A 80 16.00 1.64 2.05
CA MET A 80 15.68 2.80 2.90
C MET A 80 14.16 2.74 3.19
N PRO A 81 13.72 2.76 4.46
CA PRO A 81 12.30 2.69 4.77
C PRO A 81 11.60 3.87 4.10
N LYS A 82 10.63 3.58 3.24
CA LYS A 82 9.75 4.62 2.67
C LYS A 82 9.05 5.33 3.82
N ASP A 83 8.79 6.62 3.66
CA ASP A 83 7.96 7.34 4.60
C ASP A 83 6.55 6.71 4.64
N PRO A 84 5.94 6.57 5.82
CA PRO A 84 4.59 6.05 5.91
C PRO A 84 3.59 6.95 5.19
N ILE A 85 2.73 6.35 4.37
CA ILE A 85 1.56 7.07 3.83
C ILE A 85 0.41 7.02 4.85
N LYS A 86 -0.37 8.09 4.90
CA LYS A 86 -1.53 8.20 5.78
C LYS A 86 -2.80 7.88 5.00
N VAL A 87 -3.52 6.83 5.43
CA VAL A 87 -4.72 6.33 4.75
C VAL A 87 -5.90 6.47 5.70
N CYS A 88 -6.88 7.28 5.31
CA CYS A 88 -8.15 7.40 6.03
C CYS A 88 -9.18 6.42 5.46
N ILE A 89 -9.87 5.67 6.32
CA ILE A 89 -10.98 4.79 5.95
C ILE A 89 -12.19 5.16 6.81
N THR A 90 -13.32 5.53 6.17
CA THR A 90 -14.56 5.88 6.88
C THR A 90 -15.52 4.71 6.99
N GLY A 91 -16.42 4.71 7.98
CA GLY A 91 -17.26 3.54 8.26
C GLY A 91 -16.42 2.32 8.63
N ALA A 92 -15.31 2.57 9.33
CA ALA A 92 -14.25 1.62 9.57
C ALA A 92 -14.65 0.45 10.47
N ALA A 93 -15.71 0.58 11.25
CA ALA A 93 -16.31 -0.52 12.02
C ALA A 93 -17.32 -1.35 11.19
N GLY A 94 -17.56 -0.98 9.93
CA GLY A 94 -18.47 -1.69 9.02
C GLY A 94 -17.85 -2.93 8.36
N GLN A 95 -18.71 -3.81 7.84
CA GLN A 95 -18.30 -5.10 7.25
C GLN A 95 -17.35 -4.99 6.05
N ILE A 96 -17.59 -4.01 5.17
CA ILE A 96 -16.71 -3.76 4.02
C ILE A 96 -15.32 -3.34 4.51
N ALA A 97 -15.26 -2.43 5.49
CA ALA A 97 -14.01 -1.95 6.05
C ALA A 97 -13.26 -3.07 6.78
N TYR A 98 -13.97 -3.91 7.54
CA TYR A 98 -13.38 -5.05 8.25
C TYR A 98 -12.54 -5.96 7.33
N SER A 99 -13.07 -6.31 6.15
CA SER A 99 -12.32 -7.10 5.15
C SER A 99 -11.21 -6.29 4.46
N LEU A 100 -11.46 -5.01 4.18
CA LEU A 100 -10.53 -4.11 3.51
C LEU A 100 -9.28 -3.84 4.35
N LEU A 101 -9.45 -3.58 5.65
CA LEU A 101 -8.40 -3.18 6.58
C LEU A 101 -7.27 -4.20 6.64
N TYR A 102 -7.61 -5.49 6.69
CA TYR A 102 -6.64 -6.58 6.66
C TYR A 102 -5.78 -6.54 5.37
N SER A 103 -6.44 -6.41 4.22
CA SER A 103 -5.76 -6.37 2.91
C SER A 103 -4.86 -5.14 2.77
N VAL A 104 -5.32 -3.98 3.26
CA VAL A 104 -4.54 -2.75 3.27
C VAL A 104 -3.32 -2.91 4.18
N ALA A 105 -3.50 -3.32 5.43
CA ALA A 105 -2.43 -3.44 6.42
C ALA A 105 -1.38 -4.49 6.04
N LYS A 106 -1.79 -5.56 5.33
CA LYS A 106 -0.90 -6.60 4.80
C LYS A 106 -0.01 -6.13 3.65
N GLY A 107 -0.40 -5.08 2.92
CA GLY A 107 0.34 -4.56 1.76
C GLY A 107 -0.25 -4.91 0.39
N ASP A 108 -1.39 -5.59 0.33
CA ASP A 108 -2.01 -6.01 -0.94
C ASP A 108 -2.49 -4.81 -1.79
N VAL A 109 -2.66 -3.63 -1.18
CA VAL A 109 -3.15 -2.40 -1.83
C VAL A 109 -2.01 -1.47 -2.25
N PHE A 110 -1.03 -1.24 -1.36
CA PHE A 110 0.02 -0.23 -1.56
C PHE A 110 1.41 -0.80 -1.82
N GLY A 111 1.55 -2.13 -1.83
CA GLY A 111 2.79 -2.84 -2.03
C GLY A 111 3.41 -3.32 -0.71
N ASN A 112 4.22 -4.37 -0.82
CA ASN A 112 4.80 -5.09 0.32
C ASN A 112 5.97 -4.37 1.00
N ASP A 113 6.28 -3.14 0.57
CA ASP A 113 7.40 -2.33 1.05
C ASP A 113 6.98 -0.91 1.45
N GLN A 114 5.68 -0.61 1.50
CA GLN A 114 5.14 0.71 1.81
C GLN A 114 4.56 0.73 3.23
N PRO A 115 5.20 1.41 4.20
CA PRO A 115 4.63 1.62 5.52
C PRO A 115 3.36 2.46 5.50
N LEU A 116 2.45 2.21 6.45
CA LEU A 116 1.11 2.79 6.52
C LEU A 116 0.81 3.31 7.92
N ILE A 117 0.12 4.44 7.98
CA ILE A 117 -0.64 4.90 9.15
C ILE A 117 -2.12 4.88 8.74
N LEU A 118 -2.94 4.14 9.48
CA LEU A 118 -4.37 4.05 9.23
C LEU A 118 -5.11 4.98 10.18
N THR A 119 -5.88 5.92 9.65
CA THR A 119 -6.83 6.71 10.43
C THR A 119 -8.24 6.20 10.14
N LEU A 120 -8.87 5.64 11.16
CA LEU A 120 -10.14 4.95 11.05
C LEU A 120 -11.24 5.87 11.56
N LEU A 121 -12.11 6.34 10.66
CA LEU A 121 -13.19 7.25 10.99
C LEU A 121 -14.52 6.49 11.07
N ASP A 122 -15.22 6.63 12.17
CA ASP A 122 -16.61 6.17 12.30
C ASP A 122 -17.46 7.16 13.10
N ILE A 123 -18.76 6.92 13.20
CA ILE A 123 -19.65 7.73 14.01
C ILE A 123 -19.43 7.46 15.50
N GLN A 124 -19.73 8.45 16.35
CA GLN A 124 -19.58 8.36 17.81
C GLN A 124 -20.12 7.05 18.43
N PRO A 125 -21.34 6.56 18.08
CA PRO A 125 -21.84 5.29 18.60
C PRO A 125 -21.00 4.06 18.26
N MET A 126 -20.19 4.11 17.21
CA MET A 126 -19.38 2.98 16.72
C MET A 126 -17.96 2.96 17.31
N LEU A 127 -17.55 3.96 18.09
CA LEU A 127 -16.19 4.02 18.65
C LEU A 127 -15.81 2.79 19.48
N GLY A 128 -16.76 2.18 20.19
CA GLY A 128 -16.52 0.93 20.92
C GLY A 128 -16.14 -0.22 20.01
N ALA A 129 -16.91 -0.45 18.94
CA ALA A 129 -16.60 -1.47 17.94
C ALA A 129 -15.30 -1.15 17.18
N LEU A 130 -15.07 0.14 16.89
CA LEU A 130 -13.86 0.61 16.21
C LEU A 130 -12.59 0.35 17.05
N GLY A 131 -12.68 0.47 18.38
CA GLY A 131 -11.62 0.07 19.29
C GLY A 131 -11.29 -1.43 19.16
N GLY A 132 -12.29 -2.30 19.07
CA GLY A 132 -12.10 -3.73 18.81
C GLY A 132 -11.38 -3.99 17.48
N VAL A 133 -11.77 -3.30 16.41
CA VAL A 133 -11.08 -3.39 15.10
C VAL A 133 -9.60 -2.99 15.20
N CYS A 134 -9.29 -1.94 15.99
CA CYS A 134 -7.89 -1.54 16.21
C CYS A 134 -7.09 -2.61 16.96
N MET A 135 -7.69 -3.25 17.97
CA MET A 135 -7.06 -4.35 18.70
C MET A 135 -6.75 -5.52 17.75
N GLU A 136 -7.70 -5.92 16.91
CA GLU A 136 -7.49 -7.00 15.93
C GLU A 136 -6.38 -6.68 14.92
N LEU A 137 -6.30 -5.43 14.46
CA LEU A 137 -5.21 -4.98 13.57
C LEU A 137 -3.83 -5.04 14.26
N GLN A 138 -3.77 -4.73 15.56
CA GLN A 138 -2.55 -4.84 16.36
C GLN A 138 -2.15 -6.31 16.57
N ASP A 139 -3.12 -7.18 16.87
CA ASP A 139 -2.91 -8.62 17.08
C ASP A 139 -2.40 -9.33 15.81
N CYS A 140 -2.71 -8.79 14.63
CA CYS A 140 -2.17 -9.29 13.37
C CYS A 140 -0.67 -9.02 13.17
N ALA A 141 -0.05 -8.17 14.01
CA ALA A 141 1.38 -7.85 13.99
C ALA A 141 1.93 -7.49 12.59
N PHE A 142 1.15 -6.74 11.80
CA PHE A 142 1.53 -6.38 10.44
C PHE A 142 2.79 -5.49 10.41
N PRO A 143 3.86 -5.87 9.69
CA PRO A 143 5.11 -5.11 9.70
C PRO A 143 4.99 -3.73 9.02
N LEU A 144 4.04 -3.58 8.09
CA LEU A 144 3.80 -2.34 7.36
C LEU A 144 2.92 -1.35 8.14
N LEU A 145 2.04 -1.84 9.03
CA LEU A 145 1.16 -0.99 9.82
C LEU A 145 1.92 -0.37 10.99
N LYS A 146 2.15 0.93 10.93
CA LYS A 146 2.87 1.67 11.99
C LYS A 146 1.94 2.12 13.10
N GLU A 147 0.71 2.48 12.73
CA GLU A 147 -0.27 3.01 13.66
C GLU A 147 -1.69 2.82 13.10
N ALA A 148 -2.65 2.56 13.98
CA ALA A 148 -4.08 2.56 13.70
C ALA A 148 -4.77 3.52 14.70
N ILE A 149 -5.36 4.59 14.18
CA ILE A 149 -5.90 5.70 14.95
C ILE A 149 -7.43 5.71 14.80
N PRO A 150 -8.19 5.26 15.82
CA PRO A 150 -9.65 5.35 15.80
C PRO A 150 -10.09 6.77 16.14
N THR A 151 -11.02 7.33 15.35
CA THR A 151 -11.58 8.66 15.63
C THR A 151 -13.02 8.79 15.12
N ALA A 152 -13.72 9.78 15.68
CA ALA A 152 -15.00 10.27 15.18
C ALA A 152 -14.92 11.75 14.76
N ASP A 153 -13.73 12.36 14.83
CA ASP A 153 -13.49 13.74 14.40
C ASP A 153 -12.99 13.76 12.96
N GLY A 154 -13.71 14.48 12.08
CA GLY A 154 -13.30 14.70 10.69
C GLY A 154 -11.96 15.42 10.57
N LYS A 155 -11.64 16.34 11.48
CA LYS A 155 -10.36 17.05 11.43
C LYS A 155 -9.20 16.09 11.66
N GLU A 156 -9.25 15.30 12.72
CA GLU A 156 -8.25 14.25 13.00
C GLU A 156 -8.17 13.25 11.85
N ALA A 157 -9.33 12.79 11.36
CA ALA A 157 -9.43 11.80 10.29
C ALA A 157 -8.74 12.22 8.98
N PHE A 158 -8.88 13.49 8.60
CA PHE A 158 -8.45 13.98 7.29
C PHE A 158 -7.16 14.81 7.32
N THR A 159 -6.54 15.02 8.48
CA THR A 159 -5.31 15.83 8.59
C THR A 159 -4.12 15.15 7.90
N ASN A 160 -3.57 15.82 6.89
CA ASN A 160 -2.36 15.44 6.17
C ASN A 160 -2.39 14.02 5.55
N ILE A 161 -3.57 13.53 5.17
CA ILE A 161 -3.72 12.20 4.56
C ILE A 161 -3.27 12.16 3.09
N ASP A 162 -2.82 10.99 2.64
CA ASP A 162 -2.42 10.69 1.26
C ASP A 162 -3.55 10.01 0.48
N VAL A 163 -4.36 9.19 1.16
CA VAL A 163 -5.48 8.44 0.56
C VAL A 163 -6.70 8.49 1.48
N ALA A 164 -7.88 8.66 0.89
CA ALA A 164 -9.16 8.53 1.57
C ALA A 164 -10.02 7.45 0.88
N ILE A 165 -10.42 6.42 1.62
CA ILE A 165 -11.38 5.39 1.17
C ILE A 165 -12.68 5.58 1.94
N LEU A 166 -13.67 6.19 1.28
CA LEU A 166 -14.91 6.63 1.90
C LEU A 166 -15.98 5.54 1.78
N VAL A 167 -16.00 4.61 2.74
CA VAL A 167 -16.92 3.47 2.78
C VAL A 167 -18.21 3.82 3.51
N GLY A 168 -18.11 4.58 4.61
CA GLY A 168 -19.25 4.99 5.42
C GLY A 168 -20.24 5.86 4.65
N ALA A 169 -21.48 5.40 4.57
CA ALA A 169 -22.63 6.12 4.03
C ALA A 169 -23.88 5.77 4.84
N PHE A 170 -24.91 6.63 4.78
CA PHE A 170 -26.16 6.34 5.44
C PHE A 170 -26.90 5.22 4.69
N PRO A 171 -27.17 4.07 5.33
CA PRO A 171 -27.84 2.95 4.67
C PRO A 171 -29.31 3.29 4.43
N ARG A 172 -29.88 2.75 3.35
CA ARG A 172 -31.31 2.89 3.09
C ARG A 172 -32.12 2.14 4.16
N LYS A 173 -32.98 2.86 4.88
CA LYS A 173 -33.89 2.27 5.86
C LYS A 173 -35.24 1.91 5.23
N GLN A 174 -35.95 0.97 5.84
CA GLN A 174 -37.32 0.65 5.44
C GLN A 174 -38.20 1.90 5.53
N GLY A 175 -39.02 2.13 4.50
CA GLY A 175 -39.89 3.31 4.39
C GLY A 175 -39.20 4.60 3.92
N MET A 176 -37.87 4.60 3.73
CA MET A 176 -37.15 5.77 3.24
C MET A 176 -37.32 5.96 1.72
N GLU A 177 -37.74 7.16 1.31
CA GLU A 177 -37.77 7.53 -0.10
C GLU A 177 -36.36 7.78 -0.64
N ARG A 178 -36.19 7.72 -1.97
CA ARG A 178 -34.90 7.98 -2.61
C ARG A 178 -34.37 9.39 -2.32
N LYS A 179 -35.26 10.39 -2.24
CA LYS A 179 -34.88 11.78 -1.95
C LYS A 179 -34.30 11.92 -0.54
N ASP A 180 -34.86 11.22 0.44
CA ASP A 180 -34.43 11.29 1.83
C ASP A 180 -33.05 10.64 2.00
N LEU A 181 -32.84 9.50 1.33
CA LEU A 181 -31.54 8.83 1.29
C LEU A 181 -30.45 9.72 0.69
N LEU A 182 -30.76 10.39 -0.43
CA LEU A 182 -29.85 11.33 -1.08
C LEU A 182 -29.53 12.52 -0.17
N GLN A 183 -30.54 13.09 0.50
CA GLN A 183 -30.35 14.23 1.39
C GLN A 183 -29.54 13.86 2.64
N ALA A 184 -29.77 12.68 3.22
CA ALA A 184 -29.00 12.18 4.37
C ALA A 184 -27.52 12.01 4.00
N ASN A 185 -27.24 11.36 2.87
CA ASN A 185 -25.86 11.19 2.40
C ASN A 185 -25.22 12.51 1.96
N ALA A 186 -25.98 13.43 1.33
CA ALA A 186 -25.46 14.72 0.93
C ALA A 186 -24.84 15.49 2.10
N LYS A 187 -25.49 15.50 3.28
CA LYS A 187 -24.96 16.15 4.49
C LYS A 187 -23.65 15.52 4.97
N ILE A 188 -23.55 14.18 4.93
CA ILE A 188 -22.35 13.44 5.32
C ILE A 188 -21.18 13.82 4.40
N PHE A 189 -21.40 13.72 3.09
CA PHE A 189 -20.37 13.94 2.09
C PHE A 189 -20.02 15.42 1.89
N GLU A 190 -20.93 16.35 2.19
CA GLU A 190 -20.61 17.77 2.33
C GLU A 190 -19.64 18.02 3.49
N SER A 191 -19.93 17.47 4.68
CA SER A 191 -19.08 17.64 5.86
C SER A 191 -17.70 17.01 5.66
N GLN A 192 -17.63 15.81 5.07
CA GLN A 192 -16.37 15.17 4.71
C GLN A 192 -15.63 15.95 3.63
N GLY A 193 -16.33 16.48 2.62
CA GLY A 193 -15.74 17.30 1.56
C GLY A 193 -15.07 18.54 2.12
N LYS A 194 -15.76 19.29 2.98
CA LYS A 194 -15.20 20.45 3.69
C LYS A 194 -13.97 20.09 4.53
N SER A 195 -14.01 18.95 5.22
CA SER A 195 -12.89 18.50 6.05
C SER A 195 -11.68 18.08 5.21
N LEU A 196 -11.90 17.37 4.10
CA LEU A 196 -10.85 17.02 3.12
C LEU A 196 -10.23 18.29 2.53
N ASP A 197 -11.05 19.25 2.12
CA ASP A 197 -10.58 20.52 1.57
C ASP A 197 -9.71 21.27 2.58
N GLN A 198 -10.10 21.28 3.85
CA GLN A 198 -9.39 22.04 4.86
C GLN A 198 -8.10 21.35 5.34
N TYR A 199 -8.13 20.04 5.54
CA TYR A 199 -7.10 19.35 6.33
C TYR A 199 -6.24 18.35 5.53
N ALA A 200 -6.72 17.84 4.39
CA ALA A 200 -5.97 16.84 3.63
C ALA A 200 -4.88 17.49 2.76
N LYS A 201 -3.90 16.67 2.36
CA LYS A 201 -2.96 17.08 1.31
C LYS A 201 -3.74 17.33 0.01
N LYS A 202 -3.38 18.36 -0.75
CA LYS A 202 -4.05 18.61 -2.05
C LYS A 202 -3.79 17.51 -3.08
N SER A 203 -2.73 16.73 -2.88
CA SER A 203 -2.41 15.53 -3.65
C SER A 203 -3.21 14.29 -3.26
N VAL A 204 -4.05 14.34 -2.21
CA VAL A 204 -4.80 13.18 -1.70
C VAL A 204 -5.58 12.48 -2.81
N LYS A 205 -5.55 11.14 -2.81
CA LYS A 205 -6.39 10.31 -3.70
C LYS A 205 -7.63 9.84 -2.97
N ILE A 206 -8.80 10.05 -3.57
CA ILE A 206 -10.09 9.83 -2.93
C ILE A 206 -10.87 8.78 -3.71
N LEU A 207 -11.30 7.74 -2.99
CA LEU A 207 -12.12 6.65 -3.51
C LEU A 207 -13.42 6.56 -2.71
N VAL A 208 -14.54 6.80 -3.39
CA VAL A 208 -15.88 6.71 -2.80
C VAL A 208 -16.48 5.34 -3.06
N VAL A 209 -16.85 4.66 -1.98
CA VAL A 209 -17.50 3.35 -2.00
C VAL A 209 -18.94 3.45 -1.48
N GLY A 210 -19.17 4.29 -0.47
CA GLY A 210 -20.48 4.47 0.14
C GLY A 210 -21.55 4.94 -0.86
N ASN A 211 -22.67 4.22 -0.91
CA ASN A 211 -23.74 4.47 -1.87
C ASN A 211 -24.61 5.69 -1.51
N PRO A 212 -25.14 6.45 -2.50
CA PRO A 212 -24.93 6.31 -3.95
C PRO A 212 -23.57 6.89 -4.41
N ALA A 213 -22.64 6.01 -4.82
CA ALA A 213 -21.21 6.33 -4.90
C ALA A 213 -20.88 7.50 -5.86
N ASN A 214 -21.44 7.51 -7.08
CA ASN A 214 -21.17 8.57 -8.05
C ASN A 214 -21.68 9.93 -7.56
N THR A 215 -22.90 9.99 -7.00
CA THR A 215 -23.49 11.23 -6.50
C THR A 215 -22.73 11.74 -5.28
N ASN A 216 -22.39 10.85 -4.33
CA ASN A 216 -21.58 11.19 -3.17
C ASN A 216 -20.20 11.74 -3.58
N CYS A 217 -19.57 11.13 -4.58
CA CYS A 217 -18.32 11.62 -5.15
C CYS A 217 -18.44 13.00 -5.81
N CYS A 218 -19.55 13.27 -6.50
CA CYS A 218 -19.83 14.59 -7.08
C CYS A 218 -19.98 15.66 -5.98
N ILE A 219 -20.71 15.35 -4.91
CA ILE A 219 -20.90 16.23 -3.75
C ILE A 219 -19.56 16.53 -3.06
N LEU A 220 -18.76 15.50 -2.77
CA LEU A 220 -17.42 15.66 -2.20
C LEU A 220 -16.56 16.62 -3.02
N LYS A 221 -16.48 16.38 -4.33
CA LYS A 221 -15.70 17.21 -5.24
C LYS A 221 -16.18 18.66 -5.23
N HIS A 222 -17.49 18.90 -5.16
CA HIS A 222 -18.06 20.24 -5.10
C HIS A 222 -17.62 20.99 -3.82
N PHE A 223 -17.60 20.30 -2.68
CA PHE A 223 -17.22 20.88 -1.38
C PHE A 223 -15.71 20.82 -1.08
N ALA A 224 -14.90 20.32 -2.01
CA ALA A 224 -13.45 20.27 -1.91
C ALA A 224 -12.75 20.86 -3.16
N PRO A 225 -13.00 22.13 -3.49
CA PRO A 225 -12.54 22.74 -4.73
C PRO A 225 -11.01 22.91 -4.82
N SER A 226 -10.29 22.88 -3.69
CA SER A 226 -8.83 23.01 -3.69
C SER A 226 -8.11 21.73 -4.10
N ILE A 227 -8.81 20.59 -4.14
CA ILE A 227 -8.27 19.29 -4.55
C ILE A 227 -8.53 19.08 -6.05
N PRO A 228 -7.53 18.67 -6.85
CA PRO A 228 -7.72 18.41 -8.27
C PRO A 228 -8.85 17.42 -8.55
N ALA A 229 -9.71 17.77 -9.50
CA ALA A 229 -10.89 16.98 -9.86
C ALA A 229 -10.59 15.52 -10.24
N ASN A 230 -9.41 15.25 -10.80
CA ASN A 230 -8.93 13.92 -11.21
C ASN A 230 -8.47 13.04 -10.02
N ASN A 231 -8.45 13.58 -8.80
CA ASN A 231 -8.18 12.80 -7.60
C ASN A 231 -9.42 12.16 -6.98
N PHE A 232 -10.62 12.54 -7.44
CA PHE A 232 -11.88 11.98 -6.97
C PHE A 232 -12.33 10.85 -7.90
N SER A 233 -12.59 9.69 -7.31
CA SER A 233 -13.12 8.52 -8.01
C SER A 233 -14.21 7.83 -7.19
N CYS A 234 -15.12 7.16 -7.87
CA CYS A 234 -16.12 6.29 -7.26
C CYS A 234 -15.93 4.84 -7.75
N LEU A 235 -16.22 3.87 -6.90
CA LEU A 235 -15.86 2.48 -7.14
C LEU A 235 -16.90 1.75 -8.01
N THR A 236 -16.61 1.57 -9.31
CA THR A 236 -17.30 0.61 -10.20
C THR A 236 -16.49 -0.66 -10.45
N ARG A 237 -15.39 -0.85 -9.70
CA ARG A 237 -14.49 -2.01 -9.87
C ARG A 237 -15.16 -3.33 -9.52
N LEU A 238 -16.06 -3.35 -8.53
CA LEU A 238 -16.84 -4.55 -8.22
C LEU A 238 -17.71 -4.97 -9.41
N ASP A 239 -18.33 -3.99 -10.08
CA ASP A 239 -19.10 -4.24 -11.29
C ASP A 239 -18.23 -4.80 -12.42
N GLN A 240 -17.03 -4.25 -12.61
CA GLN A 240 -16.09 -4.74 -13.59
C GLN A 240 -15.67 -6.19 -13.27
N ASN A 241 -15.31 -6.49 -12.02
CA ASN A 241 -14.93 -7.82 -11.59
C ASN A 241 -16.07 -8.83 -11.80
N ARG A 242 -17.32 -8.45 -11.51
CA ARG A 242 -18.51 -9.27 -11.79
C ARG A 242 -18.68 -9.53 -13.28
N ALA A 243 -18.43 -8.54 -14.14
CA ALA A 243 -18.54 -8.70 -15.58
C ALA A 243 -17.47 -9.65 -16.12
N CYS A 244 -16.22 -9.49 -15.67
CA CYS A 244 -15.14 -10.41 -15.99
C CYS A 244 -15.44 -11.84 -15.54
N ALA A 245 -16.00 -12.02 -14.33
CA ALA A 245 -16.37 -13.34 -13.82
C ALA A 245 -17.45 -14.02 -14.68
N GLN A 246 -18.49 -13.29 -15.09
CA GLN A 246 -19.55 -13.85 -15.95
C GLN A 246 -19.02 -14.27 -17.32
N ILE A 247 -18.18 -13.43 -17.95
CA ILE A 247 -17.51 -13.76 -19.22
C ILE A 247 -16.65 -15.03 -19.04
N ALA A 248 -15.87 -15.08 -17.96
CA ALA A 248 -15.01 -16.21 -17.66
C ALA A 248 -15.81 -17.51 -17.46
N MET A 249 -16.94 -17.46 -16.74
CA MET A 249 -17.84 -18.58 -16.55
C MET A 249 -18.46 -19.05 -17.88
N ARG A 250 -18.96 -18.12 -18.71
CA ARG A 250 -19.56 -18.43 -20.01
C ARG A 250 -18.55 -19.12 -20.94
N LEU A 251 -17.30 -18.67 -20.92
CA LEU A 251 -16.21 -19.20 -21.73
C LEU A 251 -15.40 -20.32 -21.06
N LYS A 252 -15.80 -20.74 -19.84
CA LYS A 252 -15.11 -21.77 -19.04
C LYS A 252 -13.60 -21.53 -18.91
N THR A 253 -13.22 -20.28 -18.64
CA THR A 253 -11.82 -19.84 -18.48
C THR A 253 -11.60 -19.16 -17.13
N SER A 254 -10.35 -18.84 -16.81
CA SER A 254 -10.03 -18.04 -15.63
C SER A 254 -10.41 -16.58 -15.81
N ALA A 255 -10.96 -15.94 -14.76
CA ALA A 255 -11.23 -14.50 -14.77
C ALA A 255 -9.97 -13.65 -15.00
N GLN A 256 -8.78 -14.16 -14.67
CA GLN A 256 -7.50 -13.49 -14.94
C GLN A 256 -7.19 -13.36 -16.43
N ASN A 257 -7.81 -14.20 -17.27
CA ASN A 257 -7.63 -14.16 -18.71
C ASN A 257 -8.52 -13.09 -19.37
N VAL A 258 -9.54 -12.58 -18.68
CA VAL A 258 -10.46 -11.57 -19.20
C VAL A 258 -9.91 -10.17 -18.95
N ARG A 259 -9.76 -9.37 -20.01
CA ARG A 259 -9.19 -8.02 -19.95
C ARG A 259 -10.07 -7.02 -20.69
N ASN A 260 -9.84 -5.73 -20.45
CA ASN A 260 -10.45 -4.60 -21.17
C ASN A 260 -11.99 -4.55 -21.14
N VAL A 261 -12.60 -5.07 -20.07
CA VAL A 261 -14.02 -4.84 -19.77
C VAL A 261 -14.14 -3.45 -19.14
N THR A 262 -15.08 -2.65 -19.63
CA THR A 262 -15.34 -1.28 -19.12
C THR A 262 -16.75 -1.19 -18.56
N ILE A 263 -16.92 -0.47 -17.45
CA ILE A 263 -18.25 -0.17 -16.89
C ILE A 263 -18.55 1.30 -17.11
N TRP A 264 -19.68 1.59 -17.76
CA TRP A 264 -20.15 2.95 -17.99
C TRP A 264 -21.34 3.30 -17.11
N GLY A 265 -21.52 4.59 -16.85
CA GLY A 265 -22.69 5.12 -16.15
C GLY A 265 -22.55 5.14 -14.63
N ASN A 266 -23.68 4.96 -13.96
CA ASN A 266 -23.80 5.06 -12.51
C ASN A 266 -23.59 3.70 -11.84
N HIS A 267 -23.02 3.65 -10.63
CA HIS A 267 -22.99 2.45 -9.80
C HIS A 267 -24.42 2.14 -9.28
N SER A 268 -25.24 1.59 -10.17
CA SER A 268 -26.64 1.20 -9.96
C SER A 268 -27.06 0.19 -11.03
N SER A 269 -28.35 -0.15 -11.06
CA SER A 269 -28.96 -1.00 -12.10
C SER A 269 -28.94 -0.40 -13.52
N THR A 270 -28.56 0.88 -13.65
CA THR A 270 -28.46 1.58 -14.95
C THR A 270 -27.03 1.64 -15.47
N GLN A 271 -26.10 0.91 -14.86
CA GLN A 271 -24.75 0.73 -15.39
C GLN A 271 -24.78 0.00 -16.74
N TYR A 272 -23.75 0.21 -17.56
CA TYR A 272 -23.58 -0.52 -18.81
C TYR A 272 -22.22 -1.24 -18.83
N PRO A 273 -22.21 -2.58 -18.65
CA PRO A 273 -21.03 -3.40 -18.84
C PRO A 273 -20.69 -3.55 -20.33
N ASP A 274 -19.60 -2.93 -20.74
CA ASP A 274 -19.15 -2.87 -22.14
C ASP A 274 -18.01 -3.87 -22.38
N VAL A 275 -18.23 -4.73 -23.37
CA VAL A 275 -17.28 -5.76 -23.82
C VAL A 275 -16.76 -5.53 -25.24
N ARG A 276 -17.06 -4.39 -25.87
CA ARG A 276 -16.62 -4.09 -27.25
C ARG A 276 -15.12 -4.18 -27.43
N HIS A 277 -14.36 -3.79 -26.41
CA HIS A 277 -12.90 -3.87 -26.37
C HIS A 277 -12.37 -4.99 -25.48
N ALA A 278 -13.26 -5.79 -24.88
CA ALA A 278 -12.85 -6.86 -24.00
C ALA A 278 -12.23 -8.01 -24.79
N SER A 279 -11.23 -8.64 -24.20
CA SER A 279 -10.53 -9.78 -24.80
C SER A 279 -10.25 -10.86 -23.77
N VAL A 280 -10.02 -12.08 -24.26
CA VAL A 280 -9.60 -13.22 -23.45
C VAL A 280 -8.26 -13.73 -23.93
N THR A 281 -7.32 -13.92 -23.01
CA THR A 281 -6.08 -14.65 -23.28
C THR A 281 -6.37 -16.15 -23.42
N LEU A 282 -6.04 -16.72 -24.57
CA LEU A 282 -6.02 -18.14 -24.88
C LEU A 282 -4.58 -18.65 -24.82
N ASP A 283 -4.38 -19.80 -24.19
CA ASP A 283 -3.08 -20.50 -24.12
C ASP A 283 -1.92 -19.62 -23.61
N GLY A 284 -2.23 -18.61 -22.79
CA GLY A 284 -1.26 -17.71 -22.16
C GLY A 284 -0.65 -16.63 -23.07
N VAL A 285 -0.87 -16.67 -24.38
CA VAL A 285 -0.19 -15.77 -25.35
C VAL A 285 -1.16 -15.09 -26.31
N ASN A 286 -2.17 -15.79 -26.81
CA ASN A 286 -3.05 -15.29 -27.85
C ASN A 286 -4.23 -14.52 -27.25
N TYR A 287 -4.65 -13.41 -27.84
CA TYR A 287 -5.83 -12.68 -27.37
C TYR A 287 -6.93 -12.78 -28.41
N LYS A 288 -8.15 -13.10 -27.97
CA LYS A 288 -9.34 -13.07 -28.82
C LYS A 288 -10.41 -12.13 -28.27
N PRO A 289 -11.11 -11.35 -29.11
CA PRO A 289 -12.21 -10.51 -28.67
C PRO A 289 -13.32 -11.31 -27.98
N VAL A 290 -13.86 -10.80 -26.88
CA VAL A 290 -14.97 -11.44 -26.15
C VAL A 290 -16.19 -11.62 -27.04
N ARG A 291 -16.50 -10.64 -27.91
CA ARG A 291 -17.64 -10.70 -28.83
C ARG A 291 -17.51 -11.84 -29.84
N GLU A 292 -16.30 -12.13 -30.34
CA GLU A 292 -16.05 -13.27 -31.24
C GLU A 292 -16.22 -14.60 -30.51
N LEU A 293 -15.67 -14.71 -29.28
CA LEU A 293 -15.71 -15.95 -28.52
C LEU A 293 -17.11 -16.31 -28.03
N ILE A 294 -17.89 -15.31 -27.61
CA ILE A 294 -19.26 -15.53 -27.12
C ILE A 294 -20.24 -15.70 -28.27
N ASN A 295 -20.09 -14.91 -29.35
CA ASN A 295 -20.90 -14.95 -30.56
C ASN A 295 -22.42 -15.07 -30.30
N ASP A 296 -22.92 -14.34 -29.30
CA ASP A 296 -24.30 -14.39 -28.82
C ASP A 296 -24.72 -12.99 -28.36
N ASP A 297 -25.21 -12.18 -29.31
CA ASP A 297 -25.63 -10.81 -29.04
C ASP A 297 -26.87 -10.72 -28.15
N ASN A 298 -27.73 -11.76 -28.17
CA ASN A 298 -28.91 -11.81 -27.30
C ASN A 298 -28.48 -11.94 -25.84
N TRP A 299 -27.50 -12.80 -25.55
CA TRP A 299 -26.93 -12.92 -24.21
C TRP A 299 -26.19 -11.64 -23.79
N LEU A 300 -25.37 -11.06 -24.68
CA LEU A 300 -24.60 -9.86 -24.41
C LEU A 300 -25.47 -8.62 -24.14
N HIS A 301 -26.62 -8.50 -24.79
CA HIS A 301 -27.54 -7.38 -24.61
C HIS A 301 -28.67 -7.67 -23.59
N GLY A 302 -28.84 -8.93 -23.20
CA GLY A 302 -29.87 -9.37 -22.25
C GLY A 302 -29.27 -9.79 -20.92
N GLU A 303 -29.07 -11.10 -20.75
CA GLU A 303 -28.68 -11.73 -19.48
C GLU A 303 -27.40 -11.12 -18.89
N PHE A 304 -26.39 -10.88 -19.71
CA PHE A 304 -25.11 -10.32 -19.26
C PHE A 304 -25.24 -8.96 -18.57
N ILE A 305 -26.15 -8.11 -19.07
CA ILE A 305 -26.41 -6.78 -18.50
C ILE A 305 -27.31 -6.88 -17.27
N THR A 306 -28.29 -7.80 -17.30
CA THR A 306 -29.39 -7.90 -16.34
C THR A 306 -29.10 -8.74 -15.10
N VAL A 307 -28.10 -9.62 -15.12
CA VAL A 307 -27.65 -10.39 -13.94
C VAL A 307 -26.97 -9.43 -12.94
N ARG A 308 -27.76 -8.56 -12.30
CA ARG A 308 -27.29 -7.54 -11.34
C ARG A 308 -28.39 -6.80 -10.57
N ASN A 309 -29.24 -7.52 -9.82
CA ASN A 309 -30.10 -6.92 -8.78
C ASN A 309 -29.51 -6.93 -7.36
N PHE A 310 -28.30 -7.44 -7.16
CA PHE A 310 -27.62 -7.41 -5.86
C PHE A 310 -26.53 -6.33 -5.84
N VAL A 311 -26.98 -5.07 -5.78
CA VAL A 311 -26.14 -3.98 -5.27
C VAL A 311 -26.06 -4.17 -3.76
N LEU A 312 -24.84 -4.27 -3.22
CA LEU A 312 -24.59 -4.32 -1.78
C LEU A 312 -24.92 -2.96 -1.14
#